data_AF-A0A150PPT4-F1
#
_entry.id   AF-A0A150PPT4-F1
#
_cell.length_a   1.000
_cell.length_b   1.000
_cell.length_c   1.000
_cell.angle_alpha   90.00
_cell.angle_beta   90.00
_cell.angle_gamma   90.00
#
_symmetry.space_group_name_H-M   'P 1'
#
loop_
_entity.id
_entity.type
_entity.pdbx_description
1 polymer ?
#
loop_
_entity_poly.entity_id
_entity_poly.type
_entity_poly.pdbx_seq_one_letter_code
_entity_poly.pdbx_strand_id
1 'polypeptide(L)'
;MMKTHLAIVPLFAASALLSGCTVDAADPAGQGAQVGRAEQRLDQTCSYFESGQWIEFDCWEGGGDWDPPGPGEAEPPGGGEEGGPGTGGEEGEPVPPSLDAGIVFSSNGPIYGKYCTQIIEPADVGGGWGDNYLCSTDYIGFRWSYADPIAGMRCYRINESAEPWTTHWGDNYLCVPSEARLTLFWSTAGAFADVNLRSVRFYEPQDPHTWHDNYLGYYKY
;
A
#
# COMPACT_ATOMS: atom_id res chain seq x y z
N MET A 1 8.30 -14.19 20.14
CA MET A 1 8.46 -12.87 20.78
C MET A 1 8.55 -11.84 19.65
N MET A 2 7.40 -11.42 19.11
CA MET A 2 7.29 -10.58 17.92
C MET A 2 7.18 -9.12 18.34
N LYS A 3 8.08 -8.29 17.83
CA LYS A 3 8.04 -6.84 17.99
C LYS A 3 7.12 -6.26 16.90
N THR A 4 6.01 -5.65 17.29
CA THR A 4 5.11 -4.98 16.34
C THR A 4 5.25 -3.48 16.56
N HIS A 5 5.86 -2.78 15.60
CA HIS A 5 5.95 -1.32 15.65
C HIS A 5 4.60 -0.71 15.30
N LEU A 6 3.98 -0.04 16.28
CA LEU A 6 2.69 0.60 16.09
C LEU A 6 2.88 2.12 16.04
N ALA A 7 3.13 2.59 14.82
CA ALA A 7 3.02 3.98 14.34
C ALA A 7 3.95 5.06 14.94
N ILE A 8 4.41 5.94 14.04
CA ILE A 8 5.07 7.21 14.36
C ILE A 8 3.99 8.30 14.21
N VAL A 9 3.62 8.97 15.30
CA VAL A 9 2.59 10.02 15.27
C VAL A 9 3.22 11.39 15.60
N PRO A 10 3.03 12.42 14.77
CA PRO A 10 3.50 13.77 15.07
C PRO A 10 2.73 14.39 16.24
N LEU A 11 3.45 15.08 17.14
CA LEU A 11 2.98 15.55 18.46
C LEU A 11 1.63 16.32 18.46
N PHE A 12 1.24 16.95 17.35
CA PHE A 12 0.03 17.77 17.27
C PHE A 12 -1.28 16.97 17.06
N ALA A 13 -1.21 15.65 16.88
CA ALA A 13 -2.40 14.79 16.70
C ALA A 13 -2.75 13.93 17.92
N ALA A 14 -2.03 14.08 19.05
CA ALA A 14 -2.18 13.22 20.22
C ALA A 14 -3.55 13.33 20.93
N SER A 15 -4.38 14.34 20.63
CA SER A 15 -5.66 14.53 21.32
C SER A 15 -6.85 13.77 20.72
N ALA A 16 -6.70 13.06 19.58
CA ALA A 16 -7.85 12.51 18.86
C ALA A 16 -7.90 10.97 18.73
N LEU A 17 -6.93 10.21 19.26
CA LEU A 17 -6.92 8.75 19.16
C LEU A 17 -7.06 7.99 20.50
N LEU A 18 -7.41 8.67 21.58
CA LEU A 18 -7.54 8.06 22.90
C LEU A 18 -8.97 8.22 23.45
N SER A 19 -9.95 7.55 22.82
CA SER A 19 -11.26 7.30 23.47
C SER A 19 -11.21 6.11 24.43
N GLY A 20 -10.05 5.76 24.98
CA GLY A 20 -9.97 4.64 25.91
C GLY A 20 -8.65 4.45 26.65
N CYS A 21 -7.80 5.48 26.77
CA CYS A 21 -6.61 5.40 27.61
C CYS A 21 -6.76 6.39 28.76
N THR A 22 -6.86 5.90 29.99
CA THR A 22 -6.71 6.72 31.17
C THR A 22 -5.22 6.97 31.36
N VAL A 23 -4.77 8.19 31.10
CA VAL A 23 -3.44 8.64 31.53
C VAL A 23 -3.56 9.05 33.00
N ASP A 24 -3.03 8.24 33.92
CA ASP A 24 -2.83 8.71 35.29
C ASP A 24 -1.72 9.77 35.27
N ALA A 25 -2.11 11.02 35.46
CA ALA A 25 -1.19 12.13 35.55
C ALA A 25 -0.55 12.19 36.94
N ALA A 26 0.78 12.24 37.01
CA ALA A 26 1.48 12.67 38.22
C ALA A 26 2.75 13.49 37.89
N ASP A 27 2.61 14.81 38.14
CA ASP A 27 3.53 15.84 38.69
C ASP A 27 4.97 16.07 38.16
N PRO A 28 5.51 17.31 38.26
CA PRO A 28 6.18 17.98 37.15
C PRO A 28 7.59 18.39 37.57
N ALA A 29 8.56 17.48 37.52
CA ALA A 29 9.95 17.87 37.72
C ALA A 29 10.91 16.77 37.26
N GLY A 30 11.78 17.12 36.31
CA GLY A 30 13.04 16.40 36.12
C GLY A 30 13.20 15.78 34.73
N GLN A 31 14.24 16.23 34.04
CA GLN A 31 14.71 15.73 32.75
C GLN A 31 15.03 14.22 32.84
N GLY A 32 14.25 13.42 32.11
CA GLY A 32 14.44 11.98 31.99
C GLY A 32 13.19 11.34 31.38
N ALA A 33 13.38 10.52 30.34
CA ALA A 33 12.31 9.84 29.63
C ALA A 33 11.39 9.07 30.60
N GLN A 34 10.09 9.35 30.54
CA GLN A 34 9.07 8.71 31.36
C GLN A 34 8.54 7.48 30.64
N VAL A 35 8.45 6.35 31.35
CA VAL A 35 7.86 5.09 30.84
C VAL A 35 6.54 4.88 31.56
N GLY A 36 5.42 4.96 30.85
CA GLY A 36 4.09 4.66 31.37
C GLY A 36 3.49 3.40 30.75
N ARG A 37 2.59 2.73 31.47
CA ARG A 37 1.88 1.51 31.04
C ARG A 37 0.48 1.88 30.55
N ALA A 38 0.14 1.50 29.33
CA ALA A 38 -1.22 1.60 28.80
C ALA A 38 -1.78 0.18 28.61
N GLU A 39 -2.83 -0.18 29.36
CA GLU A 39 -3.56 -1.44 29.18
C GLU A 39 -4.78 -1.17 28.30
N GLN A 40 -4.82 -1.71 27.08
CA GLN A 40 -6.01 -1.59 26.22
C GLN A 40 -6.56 -2.90 25.65
N ARG A 41 -5.94 -4.04 25.92
CA ARG A 41 -6.56 -5.38 25.79
C ARG A 41 -5.93 -6.29 26.85
N LEU A 42 -6.71 -7.26 27.35
CA LEU A 42 -6.42 -8.09 28.53
C LEU A 42 -5.12 -8.93 28.46
N ASP A 43 -4.32 -8.80 27.42
CA ASP A 43 -3.15 -9.63 27.09
C ASP A 43 -1.95 -8.85 26.50
N GLN A 44 -1.99 -7.51 26.49
CA GLN A 44 -0.94 -6.68 25.91
C GLN A 44 -0.30 -5.74 26.95
N THR A 45 1.03 -5.84 27.09
CA THR A 45 1.85 -4.86 27.83
C THR A 45 2.56 -3.95 26.84
N CYS A 46 2.37 -2.64 26.97
CA CYS A 46 2.98 -1.63 26.12
C CYS A 46 3.85 -0.66 26.94
N SER A 47 4.99 -0.25 26.37
CA SER A 47 5.79 0.88 26.81
C SER A 47 5.83 1.95 25.70
N TYR A 48 6.09 3.20 26.07
CA TYR A 48 6.27 4.28 25.10
C TYR A 48 7.55 5.08 25.38
N PHE A 49 8.09 5.70 24.34
CA PHE A 49 9.19 6.65 24.40
C PHE A 49 8.78 7.95 23.70
N GLU A 50 9.02 9.09 24.37
CA GLU A 50 8.71 10.41 23.85
C GLU A 50 9.99 11.21 23.62
N SER A 51 10.24 11.58 22.35
CA SER A 51 11.42 12.34 21.96
C SER A 51 11.05 13.75 21.49
N GLY A 52 10.16 14.44 22.21
CA GLY A 52 9.78 15.85 21.98
C GLY A 52 9.18 16.23 20.60
N GLN A 53 9.19 15.32 19.63
CA GLN A 53 8.78 15.53 18.24
C GLN A 53 7.83 14.42 17.76
N TRP A 54 7.95 13.22 18.35
CA TRP A 54 7.10 12.06 18.13
C TRP A 54 7.11 11.15 19.37
N ILE A 55 6.06 10.32 19.48
CA ILE A 55 5.93 9.25 20.47
C ILE A 55 5.99 7.92 19.71
N GLU A 56 6.78 6.99 20.23
CA GLU A 56 6.89 5.62 19.73
C GLU A 56 6.33 4.66 20.78
N PHE A 57 5.50 3.71 20.34
CA PHE A 57 4.92 2.66 21.19
C PHE A 57 5.51 1.30 20.83
N ASP A 58 5.96 0.57 21.85
CA ASP A 58 6.35 -0.83 21.73
C ASP A 58 5.41 -1.69 22.59
N CYS A 59 4.65 -2.57 21.94
CA CYS A 59 3.72 -3.48 22.59
C CYS A 59 4.14 -4.94 22.41
N TRP A 60 3.88 -5.75 23.42
CA TRP A 60 4.15 -7.19 23.41
C TRP A 60 2.91 -8.00 23.75
N GLU A 61 2.67 -9.08 23.00
CA GLU A 61 1.69 -10.12 23.34
C GLU A 61 2.39 -11.30 24.03
N GLY A 62 1.80 -11.73 25.15
CA GLY A 62 2.31 -12.83 25.97
C GLY A 62 3.24 -12.33 27.08
N GLY A 63 2.66 -12.10 28.26
CA GLY A 63 3.42 -11.89 29.49
C GLY A 63 4.22 -13.15 29.85
N GLY A 64 5.51 -13.13 29.57
CA GLY A 64 6.46 -14.16 29.97
C GLY A 64 7.82 -13.53 30.20
N ASP A 65 8.41 -13.80 31.36
CA ASP A 65 9.70 -13.29 31.83
C ASP A 65 10.80 -13.63 30.81
N TRP A 66 11.61 -12.65 30.41
CA TRP A 66 12.69 -12.80 29.43
C TRP A 66 13.98 -13.28 30.11
N ASP A 67 14.57 -14.37 29.62
CA ASP A 67 15.94 -14.80 29.95
C ASP A 67 16.82 -14.70 28.69
N PRO A 68 18.03 -14.10 28.73
CA PRO A 68 18.84 -13.88 27.54
C PRO A 68 19.64 -15.13 27.10
N PRO A 69 19.84 -15.36 25.78
CA PRO A 69 20.57 -16.53 25.27
C PRO A 69 22.09 -16.39 25.43
N GLY A 70 22.74 -17.48 25.87
CA GLY A 70 24.19 -17.65 25.93
C GLY A 70 24.84 -17.99 24.58
N PRO A 71 26.18 -17.94 24.48
CA PRO A 71 26.91 -17.99 23.21
C PRO A 71 26.92 -19.40 22.61
N GLY A 72 26.68 -19.45 21.29
CA GLY A 72 26.50 -20.68 20.53
C GLY A 72 27.77 -21.52 20.32
N GLU A 73 27.53 -22.81 20.09
CA GLU A 73 28.50 -23.76 19.59
C GLU A 73 27.96 -24.37 18.29
N ALA A 74 28.80 -24.39 17.26
CA ALA A 74 28.49 -24.92 15.93
C ALA A 74 28.73 -26.43 15.88
N GLU A 75 27.82 -27.20 15.30
CA GLU A 75 28.06 -28.60 14.93
C GLU A 75 28.37 -28.76 13.41
N PRO A 76 29.23 -29.72 13.02
CA PRO A 76 29.78 -29.84 11.67
C PRO A 76 28.93 -30.73 10.73
N PRO A 77 29.22 -30.79 9.41
CA PRO A 77 28.37 -31.47 8.43
C PRO A 77 28.76 -32.94 8.20
N GLY A 78 27.76 -33.80 8.16
CA GLY A 78 27.76 -35.14 7.53
C GLY A 78 26.31 -35.40 7.10
N GLY A 79 25.96 -35.95 5.95
CA GLY A 79 26.62 -36.90 5.07
C GLY A 79 25.64 -38.07 4.88
N GLY A 80 25.18 -38.30 3.65
CA GLY A 80 24.66 -39.60 3.21
C GLY A 80 23.14 -39.83 3.12
N GLU A 81 22.72 -40.08 1.88
CA GLU A 81 21.86 -41.19 1.43
C GLU A 81 20.33 -41.07 1.32
N GLU A 82 19.87 -41.75 0.27
CA GLU A 82 18.57 -41.74 -0.41
C GLU A 82 17.47 -42.49 0.36
N GLY A 83 16.21 -42.04 0.19
CA GLY A 83 15.04 -42.80 0.65
C GLY A 83 13.71 -42.29 0.10
N GLY A 84 13.22 -42.95 -0.96
CA GLY A 84 11.80 -43.34 -1.18
C GLY A 84 10.71 -42.26 -1.36
N PRO A 85 9.59 -42.58 -2.07
CA PRO A 85 8.56 -41.61 -2.40
C PRO A 85 7.63 -41.38 -1.21
N GLY A 86 7.78 -40.23 -0.56
CA GLY A 86 6.85 -39.72 0.44
C GLY A 86 5.66 -39.04 -0.22
N THR A 87 4.51 -39.72 -0.23
CA THR A 87 3.20 -39.08 -0.41
C THR A 87 2.89 -38.24 0.82
N GLY A 88 2.95 -36.93 0.68
CA GLY A 88 2.51 -35.97 1.69
C GLY A 88 2.24 -34.65 1.00
N GLY A 89 0.97 -34.38 0.68
CA GLY A 89 0.54 -33.04 0.30
C GLY A 89 0.67 -32.16 1.53
N GLU A 90 1.71 -31.36 1.60
CA GLU A 90 1.76 -30.21 2.49
C GLU A 90 0.67 -29.25 1.98
N GLU A 91 -0.43 -29.16 2.72
CA GLU A 91 -1.35 -28.04 2.61
C GLU A 91 -0.54 -26.79 2.99
N GLY A 92 0.04 -26.15 1.98
CA GLY A 92 0.91 -24.99 2.15
C GLY A 92 0.22 -23.92 2.97
N GLU A 93 0.96 -23.32 3.90
CA GLU A 93 0.48 -22.21 4.72
C GLU A 93 -0.19 -21.15 3.83
N PRO A 94 -1.31 -20.54 4.28
CA PRO A 94 -2.00 -19.54 3.49
C PRO A 94 -1.05 -18.38 3.19
N VAL A 95 -0.72 -18.20 1.91
CA VAL A 95 0.10 -17.09 1.44
C VAL A 95 -0.58 -15.79 1.86
N PRO A 96 0.09 -14.90 2.61
CA PRO A 96 -0.49 -13.64 3.01
C PRO A 96 -0.91 -12.85 1.76
N PRO A 97 -2.03 -12.10 1.80
CA PRO A 97 -2.51 -11.37 0.65
C PRO A 97 -1.42 -10.40 0.16
N SER A 98 -1.04 -10.55 -1.11
CA SER A 98 -0.06 -9.67 -1.75
C SER A 98 -0.52 -8.22 -1.67
N LEU A 99 0.33 -7.34 -1.16
CA LEU A 99 0.16 -5.88 -1.19
C LEU A 99 0.40 -5.31 -2.60
N ASP A 100 0.90 -6.13 -3.53
CA ASP A 100 0.96 -5.81 -4.94
C ASP A 100 -0.30 -6.32 -5.64
N ALA A 101 -1.01 -5.41 -6.30
CA ALA A 101 -2.21 -5.69 -7.09
C ALA A 101 -1.86 -6.17 -8.52
N GLY A 102 -0.57 -6.13 -8.88
CA GLY A 102 -0.06 -6.44 -10.21
C GLY A 102 -0.61 -5.52 -11.29
N ILE A 103 -0.90 -4.26 -10.92
CA ILE A 103 -1.43 -3.24 -11.83
C ILE A 103 -0.32 -2.82 -12.80
N VAL A 104 -0.64 -2.86 -14.08
CA VAL A 104 0.25 -2.50 -15.20
C VAL A 104 -0.57 -1.78 -16.27
N PHE A 105 0.02 -0.79 -16.92
CA PHE A 105 -0.54 -0.13 -18.09
C PHE A 105 0.04 -0.78 -19.36
N SER A 106 -0.80 -0.93 -20.38
CA SER A 106 -0.44 -1.43 -21.70
C SER A 106 -0.92 -0.44 -22.75
N SER A 107 -0.02 -0.02 -23.64
CA SER A 107 -0.32 0.84 -24.78
C SER A 107 -0.55 0.07 -26.09
N ASN A 108 -0.83 -1.24 -25.98
CA ASN A 108 -0.87 -2.14 -27.14
C ASN A 108 -1.77 -3.35 -26.84
N GLY A 109 -3.01 -3.08 -26.49
CA GLY A 109 -4.04 -4.06 -26.21
C GLY A 109 -4.01 -4.65 -24.80
N PRO A 110 -5.01 -5.50 -24.47
CA PRO A 110 -5.11 -6.14 -23.16
C PRO A 110 -4.03 -7.21 -22.97
N ILE A 111 -3.57 -7.37 -21.73
CA ILE A 111 -2.58 -8.40 -21.37
C ILE A 111 -3.30 -9.71 -21.05
N TYR A 112 -2.91 -10.80 -21.72
CA TYR A 112 -3.48 -12.13 -21.51
C TYR A 112 -3.34 -12.58 -20.05
N GLY A 113 -4.42 -13.15 -19.50
CA GLY A 113 -4.46 -13.65 -18.12
C GLY A 113 -4.62 -12.57 -17.04
N LYS A 114 -4.83 -11.30 -17.41
CA LYS A 114 -5.13 -10.21 -16.47
C LYS A 114 -6.55 -9.68 -16.63
N TYR A 115 -7.03 -9.00 -15.61
CA TYR A 115 -8.27 -8.23 -15.67
C TYR A 115 -7.96 -6.85 -16.22
N CYS A 116 -8.39 -6.56 -17.45
CA CYS A 116 -8.06 -5.33 -18.15
C CYS A 116 -9.29 -4.43 -18.32
N THR A 117 -9.10 -3.13 -18.08
CA THR A 117 -10.06 -2.06 -18.36
C THR A 117 -9.46 -1.19 -19.44
N GLN A 118 -10.20 -0.98 -20.54
CA GLN A 118 -9.77 -0.08 -21.61
C GLN A 118 -9.71 1.36 -21.09
N ILE A 119 -8.63 2.04 -21.40
CA ILE A 119 -8.41 3.47 -21.15
C ILE A 119 -8.52 4.14 -22.51
N ILE A 120 -9.56 4.95 -22.71
CA ILE A 120 -9.86 5.52 -24.02
C ILE A 120 -10.31 6.96 -23.88
N GLU A 121 -9.86 7.82 -24.78
CA GLU A 121 -10.39 9.17 -24.95
C GLU A 121 -10.84 9.35 -26.40
N PRO A 122 -12.14 9.22 -26.70
CA PRO A 122 -12.65 9.27 -28.07
C PRO A 122 -12.40 10.60 -28.79
N ALA A 123 -12.24 11.72 -28.07
CA ALA A 123 -11.91 13.00 -28.68
C ALA A 123 -10.44 13.09 -29.11
N ASP A 124 -9.58 12.27 -28.53
CA ASP A 124 -8.15 12.21 -28.85
C ASP A 124 -7.85 11.16 -29.93
N VAL A 125 -8.40 11.41 -31.12
CA VAL A 125 -8.30 10.50 -32.28
C VAL A 125 -6.84 10.29 -32.73
N GLY A 126 -5.96 11.26 -32.46
CA GLY A 126 -4.55 11.22 -32.85
C GLY A 126 -3.61 10.68 -31.78
N GLY A 127 -4.04 10.60 -30.52
CA GLY A 127 -3.21 10.21 -29.39
C GLY A 127 -2.96 8.70 -29.25
N GLY A 128 -3.67 7.85 -30.00
CA GLY A 128 -3.43 6.39 -29.96
C GLY A 128 -4.14 5.66 -28.83
N TRP A 129 -5.09 6.29 -28.13
CA TRP A 129 -5.77 5.71 -26.96
C TRP A 129 -6.77 4.57 -27.24
N GLY A 130 -6.89 4.15 -28.49
CA GLY A 130 -7.87 3.12 -28.89
C GLY A 130 -7.55 1.72 -28.37
N ASP A 131 -6.29 1.44 -28.06
CA ASP A 131 -5.78 0.13 -27.63
C ASP A 131 -5.09 0.18 -26.27
N ASN A 132 -5.41 1.18 -25.44
CA ASN A 132 -4.80 1.33 -24.13
C ASN A 132 -5.59 0.60 -23.05
N TYR A 133 -4.89 -0.08 -22.14
CA TYR A 133 -5.51 -0.89 -21.09
C TYR A 133 -4.76 -0.77 -19.77
N LEU A 134 -5.53 -0.60 -18.69
CA LEU A 134 -5.06 -0.81 -17.33
C LEU A 134 -5.42 -2.24 -16.91
N CYS A 135 -4.40 -3.06 -16.65
CA CYS A 135 -4.56 -4.46 -16.32
C CYS A 135 -4.09 -4.76 -14.90
N SER A 136 -4.78 -5.62 -14.17
CA SER A 136 -4.39 -6.08 -12.83
C SER A 136 -4.38 -7.60 -12.73
N THR A 137 -3.59 -8.14 -11.79
CA THR A 137 -3.60 -9.59 -11.49
C THR A 137 -4.90 -9.96 -10.77
N ASP A 138 -5.34 -9.14 -9.82
CA ASP A 138 -6.59 -9.36 -9.09
C ASP A 138 -7.74 -8.62 -9.76
N TYR A 139 -8.97 -9.14 -9.61
CA TYR A 139 -10.17 -8.41 -10.02
C TYR A 139 -10.48 -7.30 -9.01
N ILE A 140 -10.12 -6.07 -9.36
CA ILE A 140 -10.35 -4.87 -8.54
C ILE A 140 -11.71 -4.21 -8.87
N GLY A 141 -12.22 -4.46 -10.08
CA GLY A 141 -13.44 -3.83 -10.57
C GLY A 141 -13.22 -2.42 -11.13
N PHE A 142 -12.03 -2.13 -11.70
CA PHE A 142 -11.78 -0.87 -12.39
C PHE A 142 -12.87 -0.56 -13.42
N ARG A 143 -13.25 0.72 -13.48
CA ARG A 143 -14.17 1.27 -14.48
C ARG A 143 -13.56 2.56 -15.00
N TRP A 144 -13.49 2.68 -16.32
CA TRP A 144 -13.07 3.89 -16.99
C TRP A 144 -14.30 4.72 -17.37
N SER A 145 -14.20 6.03 -17.20
CA SER A 145 -15.16 6.99 -17.74
C SER A 145 -14.40 8.08 -18.48
N TYR A 146 -14.79 8.33 -19.73
CA TYR A 146 -14.25 9.41 -20.56
C TYR A 146 -15.07 10.72 -20.43
N ALA A 147 -16.13 10.70 -19.61
CA ALA A 147 -17.05 11.82 -19.46
C ALA A 147 -17.72 11.72 -18.08
N ASP A 148 -17.10 12.36 -17.09
CA ASP A 148 -17.53 12.49 -15.70
C ASP A 148 -17.35 11.25 -14.78
N PRO A 149 -17.31 11.45 -13.44
CA PRO A 149 -17.26 10.37 -12.47
C PRO A 149 -18.48 9.43 -12.52
N ILE A 150 -18.26 8.14 -12.28
CA ILE A 150 -19.33 7.15 -12.16
C ILE A 150 -19.96 7.22 -10.76
N ALA A 151 -21.28 7.45 -10.71
CA ALA A 151 -22.01 7.54 -9.44
C ALA A 151 -21.89 6.26 -8.60
N GLY A 152 -21.66 6.43 -7.29
CA GLY A 152 -21.50 5.33 -6.33
C GLY A 152 -20.11 4.68 -6.28
N MET A 153 -19.16 5.17 -7.09
CA MET A 153 -17.77 4.70 -7.11
C MET A 153 -16.81 5.75 -6.55
N ARG A 154 -15.61 5.31 -6.15
CA ARG A 154 -14.49 6.22 -5.86
C ARG A 154 -13.75 6.49 -7.17
N CYS A 155 -13.84 7.71 -7.66
CA CYS A 155 -13.29 8.10 -8.95
C CYS A 155 -12.12 9.07 -8.79
N TYR A 156 -11.08 8.83 -9.57
CA TYR A 156 -9.83 9.58 -9.58
C TYR A 156 -9.67 10.19 -10.96
N ARG A 157 -9.56 11.51 -11.02
CA ARG A 157 -9.40 12.22 -12.29
C ARG A 157 -8.06 11.85 -12.91
N ILE A 158 -8.08 11.44 -14.16
CA ILE A 158 -6.91 11.09 -14.96
C ILE A 158 -6.85 12.11 -16.07
N ASN A 159 -5.94 13.07 -15.94
CA ASN A 159 -5.79 14.15 -16.89
C ASN A 159 -4.33 14.30 -17.28
N GLU A 160 -4.09 14.94 -18.42
CA GLU A 160 -2.81 15.53 -18.75
C GLU A 160 -3.04 17.03 -19.01
N SER A 161 -2.22 17.89 -18.42
CA SER A 161 -2.36 19.35 -18.54
C SER A 161 -1.72 19.92 -19.81
N ALA A 162 -0.76 19.19 -20.39
CA ALA A 162 -0.15 19.50 -21.69
C ALA A 162 -1.07 19.18 -22.86
N GLU A 163 -2.09 18.36 -22.64
CA GLU A 163 -3.14 18.05 -23.61
C GLU A 163 -3.96 19.30 -23.97
N PRO A 164 -4.24 19.55 -25.26
CA PRO A 164 -5.18 20.58 -25.67
C PRO A 164 -6.57 20.31 -25.08
N TRP A 165 -7.32 21.37 -24.76
CA TRP A 165 -8.69 21.21 -24.24
C TRP A 165 -9.62 20.42 -25.19
N THR A 166 -9.31 20.37 -26.49
CA THR A 166 -10.06 19.64 -27.51
C THR A 166 -9.90 18.12 -27.44
N THR A 167 -8.92 17.61 -26.70
CA THR A 167 -8.74 16.17 -26.50
C THR A 167 -9.47 15.66 -25.27
N HIS A 168 -10.12 16.53 -24.47
CA HIS A 168 -11.06 16.12 -23.40
C HIS A 168 -10.45 15.22 -22.29
N TRP A 169 -9.14 15.24 -22.09
CA TRP A 169 -8.52 14.62 -20.91
C TRP A 169 -8.91 15.28 -19.57
N GLY A 170 -9.65 16.38 -19.60
CA GLY A 170 -10.09 17.12 -18.43
C GLY A 170 -11.24 16.46 -17.66
N ASP A 171 -11.97 15.52 -18.25
CA ASP A 171 -13.18 14.90 -17.70
C ASP A 171 -13.09 13.38 -17.61
N ASN A 172 -11.86 12.88 -17.63
CA ASN A 172 -11.55 11.46 -17.57
C ASN A 172 -11.33 10.97 -16.14
N TYR A 173 -11.89 9.81 -15.83
CA TYR A 173 -11.86 9.24 -14.49
C TYR A 173 -11.61 7.74 -14.51
N LEU A 174 -10.67 7.32 -13.66
CA LEU A 174 -10.52 5.93 -13.25
C LEU A 174 -11.27 5.72 -11.94
N CYS A 175 -12.29 4.85 -11.99
CA CYS A 175 -13.15 4.55 -10.86
C CYS A 175 -12.93 3.14 -10.33
N VAL A 176 -13.05 2.98 -9.02
CA VAL A 176 -13.06 1.69 -8.32
C VAL A 176 -14.30 1.57 -7.43
N PRO A 177 -14.79 0.34 -7.16
CA PRO A 177 -15.86 0.14 -6.18
C PRO A 177 -15.51 0.77 -4.83
N SER A 178 -16.53 1.24 -4.12
CA SER A 178 -16.32 1.95 -2.85
C SER A 178 -15.61 1.08 -1.81
N GLU A 179 -15.91 -0.22 -1.83
CA GLU A 179 -15.36 -1.29 -0.98
C GLU A 179 -14.00 -1.84 -1.43
N ALA A 180 -13.50 -1.43 -2.61
CA ALA A 180 -12.20 -1.90 -3.08
C ALA A 180 -11.10 -1.48 -2.09
N ARG A 181 -10.25 -2.43 -1.67
CA ARG A 181 -9.14 -2.17 -0.75
C ARG A 181 -7.91 -1.61 -1.48
N LEU A 182 -8.15 -0.51 -2.19
CA LEU A 182 -7.16 0.16 -3.02
C LEU A 182 -7.35 1.67 -2.93
N THR A 183 -6.27 2.39 -2.63
CA THR A 183 -6.22 3.86 -2.73
C THR A 183 -5.36 4.23 -3.92
N LEU A 184 -5.89 5.09 -4.81
CA LEU A 184 -5.20 5.54 -6.02
C LEU A 184 -4.71 6.98 -5.89
N PHE A 185 -3.68 7.31 -6.66
CA PHE A 185 -3.09 8.63 -6.80
C PHE A 185 -2.75 8.87 -8.27
N TRP A 186 -2.85 10.11 -8.73
CA TRP A 186 -2.49 10.49 -10.09
C TRP A 186 -1.41 11.56 -10.08
N SER A 187 -0.43 11.41 -10.96
CA SER A 187 0.64 12.38 -11.19
C SER A 187 0.78 12.61 -12.69
N THR A 188 0.87 13.88 -13.09
CA THR A 188 1.16 14.33 -14.46
C THR A 188 2.63 14.72 -14.64
N ALA A 189 3.48 14.42 -13.65
CA ALA A 189 4.84 14.99 -13.57
C ALA A 189 5.78 14.10 -12.75
N GLY A 190 5.88 12.83 -13.14
CA GLY A 190 6.82 11.86 -12.58
C GLY A 190 6.24 10.93 -11.53
N ALA A 191 7.04 9.91 -11.19
CA ALA A 191 6.68 8.92 -10.19
C ALA A 191 6.72 9.51 -8.78
N PHE A 192 6.03 8.85 -7.86
CA PHE A 192 6.00 9.24 -6.46
C PHE A 192 7.30 8.85 -5.75
N ALA A 193 7.76 9.71 -4.83
CA ALA A 193 8.98 9.47 -4.06
C ALA A 193 8.79 8.44 -2.91
N ASP A 194 7.54 8.17 -2.53
CA ASP A 194 7.24 7.20 -1.48
C ASP A 194 7.53 5.78 -1.97
N VAL A 195 8.51 5.13 -1.33
CA VAL A 195 8.96 3.77 -1.67
C VAL A 195 7.91 2.69 -1.44
N ASN A 196 6.92 2.97 -0.58
CA ASN A 196 5.83 2.05 -0.31
C ASN A 196 4.68 2.21 -1.31
N LEU A 197 4.63 3.32 -2.05
CA LEU A 197 3.62 3.58 -3.06
C LEU A 197 4.04 2.95 -4.40
N ARG A 198 3.24 1.98 -4.88
CA ARG A 198 3.47 1.39 -6.20
C ARG A 198 3.11 2.41 -7.27
N SER A 199 4.00 2.59 -8.25
CA SER A 199 3.81 3.57 -9.33
C SER A 199 3.76 2.85 -10.69
N VAL A 200 2.72 3.13 -11.46
CA VAL A 200 2.46 2.57 -12.80
C VAL A 200 2.50 3.70 -13.81
N ARG A 201 3.42 3.62 -14.77
CA ARG A 201 3.56 4.66 -15.80
C ARG A 201 2.46 4.53 -16.86
N PHE A 202 1.73 5.61 -17.12
CA PHE A 202 0.72 5.74 -18.17
C PHE A 202 1.36 6.35 -19.42
N TYR A 203 2.13 5.54 -20.15
CA TYR A 203 2.86 6.00 -21.32
C TYR A 203 2.22 5.52 -22.62
N GLU A 204 1.67 6.47 -23.38
CA GLU A 204 1.23 6.26 -24.76
C GLU A 204 2.28 6.79 -25.75
N PRO A 205 3.00 5.93 -26.48
CA PRO A 205 4.07 6.36 -27.38
C PRO A 205 3.62 7.09 -28.65
N GLN A 206 2.35 6.96 -29.06
CA GLN A 206 1.80 7.66 -30.23
C GLN A 206 1.37 9.09 -29.90
N ASP A 207 1.05 9.35 -28.64
CA ASP A 207 0.62 10.65 -28.18
C ASP A 207 1.82 11.62 -28.12
N PRO A 208 1.77 12.77 -28.82
CA PRO A 208 2.88 13.72 -28.84
C PRO A 208 3.03 14.52 -27.54
N HIS A 209 2.11 14.42 -26.58
CA HIS A 209 2.14 15.18 -25.33
C HIS A 209 2.88 14.43 -24.20
N THR A 210 2.80 14.95 -22.98
CA THR A 210 3.64 14.55 -21.84
C THR A 210 3.13 13.30 -21.12
N TRP A 211 2.56 12.32 -21.83
CA TRP A 211 2.17 11.04 -21.22
C TRP A 211 3.36 10.22 -20.73
N HIS A 212 4.55 10.51 -21.25
CA HIS A 212 5.77 9.84 -20.81
C HIS A 212 6.13 10.11 -19.35
N ASP A 213 5.58 11.10 -18.66
CA ASP A 213 5.82 11.31 -17.22
C ASP A 213 4.57 11.19 -16.37
N ASN A 214 3.54 10.49 -16.86
CA ASN A 214 2.31 10.27 -16.12
C ASN A 214 2.34 8.97 -15.33
N TYR A 215 1.89 9.02 -14.07
CA TYR A 215 1.94 7.88 -13.16
C TYR A 215 0.66 7.73 -12.34
N LEU A 216 0.15 6.50 -12.32
CA LEU A 216 -0.85 6.02 -11.38
C LEU A 216 -0.15 5.41 -10.17
N GLY A 217 -0.30 6.04 -9.01
CA GLY A 217 0.16 5.54 -7.72
C GLY A 217 -0.90 4.70 -7.03
N TYR A 218 -0.54 3.65 -6.29
CA TYR A 218 -1.50 2.94 -5.46
C TYR A 218 -0.93 2.28 -4.19
N TYR A 219 -1.81 2.17 -3.20
CA TYR A 219 -1.69 1.31 -2.02
C TYR A 219 -2.79 0.25 -2.02
N LYS A 220 -2.46 -0.98 -1.63
CA LYS A 220 -3.41 -2.07 -1.41
C LYS A 220 -3.39 -2.48 0.07
N TYR A 221 -4.57 -2.82 0.62
CA TYR A 221 -4.75 -3.16 2.04
C TYR A 221 -5.59 -4.44 2.23
#